data_AF-A0A845HUK2-F1
#
_entry.id   AF-A0A845HUK2-F1
#
_cell.length_a   1.000
_cell.length_b   1.000
_cell.length_c   1.000
_cell.angle_alpha   90.00
_cell.angle_beta   90.00
_cell.angle_gamma   90.00
#
_symmetry.space_group_name_H-M   'P 1'
#
loop_
_entity.id
_entity.type
_entity.pdbx_description
1 polymer ?
#
loop_
_entity_poly.entity_id
_entity_poly.type
_entity_poly.pdbx_seq_one_letter_code
_entity_poly.pdbx_strand_id
1 'polypeptide(L)'
;MKFRIHMKKFAFLAFFLATLCCQSAWADELKDFGTQMSYFYLTPTPEAFEAFQKNAERWRKELDKAGKGSDVLVAVMIARISQKNNWPISEGMIGLRAKEIADGQSRLAKYVVDDTQVNAAKLDIWWASFFATGEEIYLANIFQYAGLELPKGDMARMLVIQAASWSFKANCRQHPKVLAFAKQRLTSPSTSEAQARFIRDAIAYADTASPAQ
;
A
#
# COMPACT_ATOMS: atom_id res chain seq x y z
N MET A 1 -34.89 -24.76 -43.70
CA MET A 1 -34.56 -23.40 -43.22
C MET A 1 -34.84 -23.22 -41.72
N LYS A 2 -34.42 -24.16 -40.85
CA LYS A 2 -34.53 -24.05 -39.36
C LYS A 2 -33.18 -24.17 -38.62
N PHE A 3 -32.13 -24.68 -39.27
CA PHE A 3 -30.80 -24.86 -38.67
C PHE A 3 -29.97 -23.57 -38.52
N ARG A 4 -30.24 -22.53 -39.33
CA ARG A 4 -29.43 -21.29 -39.35
C ARG A 4 -29.71 -20.34 -38.18
N ILE A 5 -30.79 -20.56 -37.43
CA ILE A 5 -31.21 -19.71 -36.29
C ILE A 5 -30.61 -20.20 -34.96
N HIS A 6 -30.32 -21.50 -34.82
CA HIS A 6 -29.74 -22.05 -33.58
C HIS A 6 -28.23 -21.79 -33.42
N MET A 7 -27.45 -21.72 -34.50
CA MET A 7 -26.02 -21.38 -34.42
C MET A 7 -25.76 -19.94 -33.92
N LYS A 8 -26.61 -18.97 -34.27
CA LYS A 8 -26.42 -17.57 -33.85
C LYS A 8 -26.66 -17.37 -32.34
N LYS A 9 -27.55 -18.17 -31.73
CA LYS A 9 -27.84 -18.09 -30.28
C LYS A 9 -26.74 -18.73 -29.43
N PHE A 10 -26.12 -19.81 -29.91
CA PHE A 10 -24.98 -20.44 -29.23
C PHE A 10 -23.71 -19.58 -29.26
N ALA A 11 -23.41 -18.92 -30.37
CA ALA A 11 -22.27 -18.00 -30.46
C ALA A 11 -22.41 -16.78 -29.53
N PHE A 12 -23.64 -16.27 -29.35
CA PHE A 12 -23.91 -15.13 -28.45
C PHE A 12 -23.79 -15.51 -26.97
N LEU A 13 -24.20 -16.72 -26.59
CA LEU A 13 -24.11 -17.23 -25.21
C LEU A 13 -22.65 -17.55 -24.82
N ALA A 14 -21.87 -18.12 -25.74
CA ALA A 14 -20.44 -18.38 -25.52
C ALA A 14 -19.64 -17.06 -25.39
N PHE A 15 -20.01 -16.02 -26.14
CA PHE A 15 -19.38 -14.70 -26.02
C PHE A 15 -19.71 -14.04 -24.67
N PHE A 16 -20.96 -14.12 -24.20
CA PHE A 16 -21.36 -13.58 -22.90
C PHE A 16 -20.70 -14.29 -21.70
N LEU A 17 -20.58 -15.62 -21.76
CA LEU A 17 -19.88 -16.41 -20.74
C LEU A 17 -18.37 -16.14 -20.73
N ALA A 18 -17.74 -16.00 -21.91
CA ALA A 18 -16.32 -15.64 -22.00
C ALA A 18 -16.05 -14.24 -21.43
N THR A 19 -16.94 -13.27 -21.67
CA THR A 19 -16.79 -11.91 -21.10
C THR A 19 -16.93 -11.87 -19.58
N LEU A 20 -17.79 -12.71 -19.00
CA LEU A 20 -17.97 -12.80 -17.55
C LEU A 20 -16.78 -13.49 -16.88
N CYS A 21 -16.26 -14.57 -17.45
CA CYS A 21 -15.05 -15.23 -16.94
C CYS A 21 -13.79 -14.36 -17.07
N CYS A 22 -13.68 -13.55 -18.13
CA CYS A 22 -12.57 -12.61 -18.27
C CYS A 22 -12.61 -11.50 -17.21
N GLN A 23 -13.80 -11.04 -16.81
CA GLN A 23 -13.93 -10.02 -15.77
C GLN A 23 -13.55 -10.56 -14.38
N SER A 24 -13.87 -11.81 -14.06
CA SER A 24 -13.49 -12.41 -12.77
C SER A 24 -11.98 -12.65 -12.69
N ALA A 25 -11.36 -13.21 -13.73
CA ALA A 25 -9.93 -13.44 -13.76
C ALA A 25 -9.11 -12.14 -13.62
N TRP A 26 -9.56 -11.07 -14.29
CA TRP A 26 -8.92 -9.75 -14.15
C TRP A 26 -9.04 -9.18 -12.74
N ALA A 27 -10.17 -9.37 -12.06
CA ALA A 27 -10.36 -8.91 -10.69
C ALA A 27 -9.46 -9.68 -9.70
N ASP A 28 -9.30 -10.98 -9.90
CA ASP A 28 -8.43 -11.82 -9.07
C ASP A 28 -6.96 -11.42 -9.23
N GLU A 29 -6.48 -11.21 -10.47
CA GLU A 29 -5.09 -10.79 -10.69
C GLU A 29 -4.79 -9.37 -10.13
N LEU A 30 -5.76 -8.45 -10.18
CA LEU A 30 -5.60 -7.13 -9.58
C LEU A 30 -5.56 -7.22 -8.04
N LYS A 31 -6.38 -8.11 -7.46
CA LYS A 31 -6.34 -8.41 -6.03
C LYS A 31 -5.01 -9.04 -5.62
N ASP A 32 -4.45 -9.92 -6.43
CA ASP A 32 -3.13 -10.50 -6.21
C ASP A 32 -2.05 -9.43 -6.23
N PHE A 33 -2.13 -8.47 -7.16
CA PHE A 33 -1.22 -7.34 -7.18
C PHE A 33 -1.36 -6.46 -5.92
N GLY A 34 -2.58 -6.18 -5.46
CA GLY A 34 -2.81 -5.47 -4.20
C GLY A 34 -2.25 -6.21 -2.98
N THR A 35 -2.34 -7.55 -2.98
CA THR A 35 -1.72 -8.40 -1.96
C THR A 35 -0.20 -8.31 -2.02
N GLN A 36 0.37 -8.38 -3.22
CA GLN A 36 1.80 -8.18 -3.44
C GLN A 36 2.27 -6.82 -2.90
N MET A 37 1.53 -5.75 -3.19
CA MET A 37 1.83 -4.40 -2.67
C MET A 37 1.80 -4.34 -1.14
N SER A 38 0.87 -5.02 -0.49
CA SER A 38 0.70 -4.94 0.96
C SER A 38 1.70 -5.80 1.74
N TYR A 39 2.20 -6.88 1.13
CA TYR A 39 2.96 -7.92 1.83
C TYR A 39 4.37 -8.18 1.27
N PHE A 40 4.85 -7.39 0.30
CA PHE A 40 6.17 -7.58 -0.32
C PHE A 40 7.31 -7.71 0.71
N TYR A 41 7.31 -6.87 1.75
CA TYR A 41 8.34 -6.86 2.78
C TYR A 41 8.53 -8.17 3.56
N LEU A 42 7.57 -9.11 3.50
CA LEU A 42 7.66 -10.36 4.23
C LEU A 42 8.70 -11.32 3.64
N THR A 43 8.80 -11.37 2.30
CA THR A 43 9.67 -12.31 1.60
C THR A 43 10.25 -11.65 0.32
N PRO A 44 11.08 -10.59 0.46
CA PRO A 44 11.63 -9.90 -0.69
C PRO A 44 12.68 -10.78 -1.39
N THR A 45 12.50 -11.01 -2.69
CA THR A 45 13.50 -11.66 -3.55
C THR A 45 13.63 -10.89 -4.87
N PRO A 46 14.76 -11.04 -5.61
CA PRO A 46 14.91 -10.45 -6.93
C PRO A 46 13.78 -10.83 -7.90
N GLU A 47 13.35 -12.10 -7.89
CA GLU A 47 12.28 -12.62 -8.75
C GLU A 47 10.93 -12.02 -8.39
N ALA A 48 10.63 -11.93 -7.08
CA ALA A 48 9.42 -11.28 -6.60
C ALA A 48 9.40 -9.79 -6.98
N PHE A 49 10.55 -9.12 -6.94
CA PHE A 49 10.67 -7.73 -7.36
C PHE A 49 10.49 -7.56 -8.86
N GLU A 50 11.09 -8.43 -9.68
CA GLU A 50 10.88 -8.42 -11.13
C GLU A 50 9.40 -8.63 -11.48
N ALA A 51 8.73 -9.58 -10.82
CA ALA A 51 7.29 -9.81 -10.97
C ALA A 51 6.47 -8.58 -10.53
N PHE A 52 6.84 -7.94 -9.42
CA PHE A 52 6.19 -6.71 -8.94
C PHE A 52 6.25 -5.60 -9.99
N GLN A 53 7.43 -5.37 -10.58
CA GLN A 53 7.62 -4.36 -11.63
C GLN A 53 6.81 -4.67 -12.90
N LYS A 54 6.78 -5.94 -13.33
CA LYS A 54 5.96 -6.38 -14.47
C LYS A 54 4.46 -6.16 -14.21
N ASN A 55 3.99 -6.50 -13.01
CA ASN A 55 2.59 -6.28 -12.62
C ASN A 55 2.24 -4.80 -12.52
N ALA A 56 3.15 -3.97 -12.00
CA ALA A 56 2.97 -2.52 -11.96
C ALA A 56 2.73 -1.95 -13.37
N GLU A 57 3.56 -2.34 -14.36
CA GLU A 57 3.36 -1.91 -15.75
C GLU A 57 2.07 -2.47 -16.37
N ARG A 58 1.73 -3.73 -16.06
CA ARG A 58 0.49 -4.37 -16.52
C ARG A 58 -0.74 -3.59 -16.06
N TRP A 59 -0.76 -3.16 -14.80
CA TRP A 59 -1.90 -2.47 -14.16
C TRP A 59 -1.84 -0.95 -14.22
N ARG A 60 -0.92 -0.39 -15.01
CA ARG A 60 -0.70 1.06 -15.07
C ARG A 60 -1.96 1.86 -15.39
N LYS A 61 -2.81 1.38 -16.31
CA LYS A 61 -4.04 2.09 -16.71
C LYS A 61 -5.06 2.10 -15.58
N GLU A 62 -5.13 1.04 -14.80
CA GLU A 62 -6.02 0.88 -13.66
C GLU A 62 -5.55 1.75 -12.49
N LEU A 63 -4.24 1.81 -12.27
CA LEU A 63 -3.61 2.72 -11.30
C LEU A 63 -3.88 4.20 -11.65
N ASP A 64 -3.78 4.55 -12.93
CA ASP A 64 -4.10 5.90 -13.44
C ASP A 64 -5.60 6.23 -13.25
N LYS A 65 -6.49 5.29 -13.60
CA LYS A 65 -7.95 5.43 -13.41
C LYS A 65 -8.37 5.54 -11.94
N ALA A 66 -7.69 4.83 -11.04
CA ALA A 66 -7.93 4.94 -9.60
C ALA A 66 -7.63 6.36 -9.08
N GLY A 67 -6.80 7.12 -9.82
CA GLY A 67 -6.41 8.47 -9.50
C GLY A 67 -5.58 8.56 -8.23
N LYS A 68 -5.52 9.77 -7.65
CA LYS A 68 -4.89 10.06 -6.35
C LYS A 68 -3.40 9.70 -6.25
N GLY A 69 -2.69 9.58 -7.37
CA GLY A 69 -1.26 9.25 -7.38
C GLY A 69 -0.96 7.80 -7.02
N SER A 70 -1.88 6.86 -7.29
CA SER A 70 -1.64 5.43 -7.06
C SER A 70 -0.41 4.91 -7.81
N ASP A 71 -0.19 5.41 -9.04
CA ASP A 71 1.02 5.16 -9.83
C ASP A 71 2.30 5.71 -9.17
N VAL A 72 2.22 6.87 -8.52
CA VAL A 72 3.29 7.45 -7.71
C VAL A 72 3.59 6.55 -6.51
N LEU A 73 2.59 6.04 -5.79
CA LEU A 73 2.80 5.15 -4.65
C LEU A 73 3.49 3.84 -5.06
N VAL A 74 3.08 3.25 -6.19
CA VAL A 74 3.77 2.06 -6.74
C VAL A 74 5.21 2.40 -7.15
N ALA A 75 5.45 3.56 -7.76
CA ALA A 75 6.80 4.02 -8.09
C ALA A 75 7.66 4.24 -6.82
N VAL A 76 7.10 4.78 -5.74
CA VAL A 76 7.76 4.88 -4.43
C VAL A 76 8.15 3.49 -3.93
N MET A 77 7.24 2.51 -4.00
CA MET A 77 7.56 1.14 -3.58
C MET A 77 8.74 0.57 -4.37
N ILE A 78 8.73 0.68 -5.71
CA ILE A 78 9.81 0.19 -6.55
C ILE A 78 11.14 0.88 -6.21
N ALA A 79 11.13 2.20 -6.04
CA ALA A 79 12.32 2.96 -5.66
C ALA A 79 12.89 2.49 -4.32
N ARG A 80 12.04 2.29 -3.30
CA ARG A 80 12.47 1.84 -1.98
C ARG A 80 12.98 0.39 -1.97
N ILE A 81 12.32 -0.52 -2.70
CA ILE A 81 12.81 -1.90 -2.85
C ILE A 81 14.19 -1.91 -3.51
N SER A 82 14.35 -1.15 -4.59
CA SER A 82 15.62 -1.03 -5.32
C SER A 82 16.72 -0.45 -4.43
N GLN A 83 16.48 0.69 -3.79
CA GLN A 83 17.44 1.36 -2.90
C GLN A 83 17.89 0.46 -1.73
N LYS A 84 16.97 -0.33 -1.16
CA LYS A 84 17.28 -1.22 -0.04
C LYS A 84 18.12 -2.44 -0.45
N ASN A 85 17.86 -3.00 -1.63
CA ASN A 85 18.43 -4.27 -2.05
C ASN A 85 19.47 -4.16 -3.18
N ASN A 86 19.72 -2.96 -3.71
CA ASN A 86 20.50 -2.71 -4.91
C ASN A 86 20.03 -3.52 -6.13
N TRP A 87 18.72 -3.70 -6.28
CA TRP A 87 18.14 -4.39 -7.43
C TRP A 87 17.79 -3.42 -8.56
N PRO A 88 17.94 -3.82 -9.83
CA PRO A 88 17.71 -2.93 -10.96
C PRO A 88 16.23 -2.56 -11.13
N ILE A 89 15.99 -1.29 -11.42
CA ILE A 89 14.66 -0.77 -11.78
C ILE A 89 14.46 -0.93 -13.29
N SER A 90 13.29 -1.43 -13.69
CA SER A 90 12.91 -1.64 -15.09
C SER A 90 12.74 -0.32 -15.86
N GLU A 91 12.80 -0.39 -17.19
CA GLU A 91 12.64 0.77 -18.09
C GLU A 91 11.16 1.10 -18.41
N GLY A 92 10.21 0.49 -17.70
CA GLY A 92 8.79 0.78 -17.86
C GLY A 92 8.42 2.20 -17.40
N MET A 93 7.19 2.65 -17.67
CA MET A 93 6.78 4.03 -17.32
C MET A 93 6.78 4.28 -15.81
N ILE A 94 6.32 3.31 -15.02
CA ILE A 94 6.38 3.36 -13.55
C ILE A 94 7.82 3.17 -13.10
N GLY A 95 8.59 2.30 -13.77
CA GLY A 95 10.03 2.13 -13.54
C GLY A 95 10.83 3.43 -13.68
N LEU A 96 10.63 4.17 -14.77
CA LEU A 96 11.27 5.48 -14.99
C LEU A 96 10.93 6.49 -13.89
N ARG A 97 9.68 6.51 -13.42
CA ARG A 97 9.30 7.35 -12.28
C ARG A 97 9.94 6.87 -10.97
N ALA A 98 10.09 5.57 -10.78
CA ALA A 98 10.77 5.02 -9.62
C ALA A 98 12.27 5.38 -9.63
N LYS A 99 12.92 5.38 -10.80
CA LYS A 99 14.30 5.89 -10.96
C LYS A 99 14.39 7.37 -10.61
N GLU A 100 13.48 8.19 -11.12
CA GLU A 100 13.41 9.62 -10.78
C GLU A 100 13.33 9.85 -9.25
N ILE A 101 12.50 9.06 -8.56
CA ILE A 101 12.40 9.09 -7.09
C ILE A 101 13.70 8.62 -6.44
N ALA A 102 14.31 7.55 -6.95
CA ALA A 102 15.54 6.97 -6.42
C ALA A 102 16.74 7.92 -6.54
N ASP A 103 16.81 8.68 -7.64
CA ASP A 103 17.89 9.63 -7.94
C ASP A 103 17.82 10.92 -7.10
N GLY A 104 16.65 11.23 -6.53
CA GLY A 104 16.48 12.31 -5.55
C GLY A 104 16.44 13.73 -6.12
N GLN A 105 16.60 13.92 -7.44
CA GLN A 105 16.79 15.25 -8.02
C GLN A 105 15.49 16.01 -8.32
N SER A 106 14.40 15.30 -8.57
CA SER A 106 13.15 15.91 -8.99
C SER A 106 12.35 16.52 -7.84
N ARG A 107 11.36 17.36 -8.16
CA ARG A 107 10.42 17.89 -7.15
C ARG A 107 9.65 16.77 -6.45
N LEU A 108 9.24 15.74 -7.20
CA LEU A 108 8.55 14.58 -6.64
C LEU A 108 9.48 13.82 -5.70
N ALA A 109 10.71 13.54 -6.13
CA ALA A 109 11.71 12.83 -5.33
C ALA A 109 11.99 13.57 -4.01
N LYS A 110 12.18 14.89 -4.07
CA LYS A 110 12.36 15.75 -2.89
C LYS A 110 11.17 15.68 -1.94
N TYR A 111 9.95 15.72 -2.45
CA TYR A 111 8.74 15.56 -1.63
C TYR A 111 8.66 14.17 -0.98
N VAL A 112 9.00 13.11 -1.72
CA VAL A 112 9.00 11.73 -1.20
C VAL A 112 9.95 11.56 -0.02
N VAL A 113 11.14 12.18 -0.06
CA VAL A 113 12.14 12.08 1.03
C VAL A 113 11.97 13.12 2.14
N ASP A 114 11.25 14.21 1.91
CA ASP A 114 11.07 15.27 2.91
C ASP A 114 9.98 14.92 3.93
N ASP A 115 10.39 14.33 5.05
CA ASP A 115 9.50 13.96 6.15
C ASP A 115 8.97 15.13 6.98
N THR A 116 9.37 16.38 6.67
CA THR A 116 8.84 17.57 7.35
C THR A 116 7.51 18.04 6.75
N GLN A 117 7.23 17.69 5.49
CA GLN A 117 5.98 18.03 4.80
C GLN A 117 4.89 16.98 5.04
N VAL A 118 4.20 17.09 6.18
CA VAL A 118 3.22 16.07 6.59
C VAL A 118 1.80 16.45 6.20
N ASN A 119 1.21 15.62 5.33
CA ASN A 119 -0.17 15.69 4.89
C ASN A 119 -0.70 14.26 4.61
N ALA A 120 -1.94 14.13 4.14
CA ALA A 120 -2.53 12.82 3.83
C ALA A 120 -1.71 11.99 2.83
N ALA A 121 -1.23 12.59 1.74
CA ALA A 121 -0.42 11.89 0.74
C ALA A 121 0.93 11.43 1.30
N LYS A 122 1.51 12.17 2.26
CA LYS A 122 2.74 11.75 2.95
C LYS A 122 2.54 10.50 3.80
N LEU A 123 1.38 10.34 4.44
CA LEU A 123 1.03 9.10 5.17
C LEU A 123 1.01 7.89 4.21
N ASP A 124 0.42 8.05 3.03
CA ASP A 124 0.39 6.98 2.02
C ASP A 124 1.80 6.62 1.52
N ILE A 125 2.69 7.61 1.36
CA ILE A 125 4.10 7.39 1.02
C ILE A 125 4.82 6.60 2.11
N TRP A 126 4.59 6.89 3.39
CA TRP A 126 5.19 6.12 4.49
C TRP A 126 4.66 4.69 4.53
N TRP A 127 3.35 4.47 4.33
CA TRP A 127 2.80 3.12 4.23
C TRP A 127 3.35 2.35 3.03
N ALA A 128 3.38 2.95 1.84
CA ALA A 128 3.99 2.35 0.65
C ALA A 128 5.46 1.98 0.90
N SER A 129 6.22 2.89 1.51
CA SER A 129 7.63 2.65 1.84
C SER A 129 7.80 1.53 2.88
N PHE A 130 6.91 1.45 3.88
CA PHE A 130 6.89 0.35 4.84
C PHE A 130 6.56 -0.97 4.16
N PHE A 131 5.51 -1.07 3.34
CA PHE A 131 5.14 -2.34 2.70
C PHE A 131 6.19 -2.80 1.68
N ALA A 132 6.95 -1.88 1.10
CA ALA A 132 8.09 -2.15 0.24
C ALA A 132 9.31 -2.71 0.99
N THR A 133 9.60 -2.24 2.20
CA THR A 133 10.90 -2.46 2.85
C THR A 133 10.83 -3.16 4.22
N GLY A 134 9.69 -3.07 4.88
CA GLY A 134 9.46 -3.46 6.26
C GLY A 134 10.22 -2.59 7.27
N GLU A 135 10.74 -1.42 6.91
CA GLU A 135 11.56 -0.60 7.81
C GLU A 135 10.72 0.17 8.84
N GLU A 136 11.13 0.09 10.09
CA GLU A 136 10.37 0.67 11.22
C GLU A 136 10.42 2.20 11.26
N ILE A 137 11.35 2.84 10.54
CA ILE A 137 11.41 4.30 10.46
C ILE A 137 10.10 4.88 9.90
N TYR A 138 9.50 4.22 8.92
CA TYR A 138 8.22 4.64 8.36
C TYR A 138 7.07 4.46 9.35
N LEU A 139 7.09 3.36 10.13
CA LEU A 139 6.13 3.17 11.22
C LEU A 139 6.31 4.22 12.32
N ALA A 140 7.55 4.58 12.65
CA ALA A 140 7.86 5.64 13.59
C ALA A 140 7.31 6.99 13.11
N ASN A 141 7.48 7.33 11.83
CA ASN A 141 6.93 8.56 11.24
C ASN A 141 5.39 8.60 11.32
N ILE A 142 4.71 7.49 10.99
CA ILE A 142 3.24 7.39 11.14
C ILE A 142 2.84 7.52 12.62
N PHE A 143 3.57 6.86 13.52
CA PHE A 143 3.28 6.82 14.95
C PHE A 143 3.49 8.17 15.66
N GLN A 144 4.28 9.09 15.10
CA GLN A 144 4.36 10.47 15.58
C GLN A 144 2.99 11.16 15.59
N TYR A 145 2.05 10.72 14.75
CA TYR A 145 0.70 11.29 14.63
C TYR A 145 -0.38 10.36 15.19
N ALA A 146 -0.20 9.05 15.09
CA ALA A 146 -1.20 8.09 15.55
C ALA A 146 -1.39 8.17 17.08
N GLY A 147 -2.65 8.20 17.52
CA GLY A 147 -3.02 8.24 18.93
C GLY A 147 -2.79 9.57 19.65
N LEU A 148 -2.43 10.64 18.92
CA LEU A 148 -2.37 11.98 19.49
C LEU A 148 -3.77 12.55 19.76
N GLU A 149 -3.86 13.47 20.71
CA GLU A 149 -5.07 14.26 20.93
C GLU A 149 -5.33 15.18 19.73
N LEU A 150 -6.61 15.35 19.37
CA LEU A 150 -6.99 16.18 18.24
C LEU A 150 -6.80 17.66 18.59
N PRO A 151 -6.04 18.42 17.77
CA PRO A 151 -5.85 19.85 18.00
C PRO A 151 -7.15 20.62 17.75
N LYS A 152 -7.35 21.73 18.47
CA LYS A 152 -8.45 22.66 18.20
C LYS A 152 -8.04 23.62 17.08
N GLY A 153 -8.88 23.76 16.05
CA GLY A 153 -8.72 24.77 14.99
C GLY A 153 -7.74 24.44 13.87
N ASP A 154 -7.01 23.33 13.94
CA ASP A 154 -6.11 22.88 12.86
C ASP A 154 -6.71 21.65 12.15
N MET A 155 -7.57 21.92 11.17
CA MET A 155 -8.29 20.88 10.43
C MET A 155 -7.36 19.95 9.64
N ALA A 156 -6.28 20.50 9.07
CA ALA A 156 -5.33 19.71 8.29
C ALA A 156 -4.61 18.69 9.17
N ARG A 157 -4.10 19.14 10.33
CA ARG A 157 -3.45 18.25 11.31
C ARG A 157 -4.42 17.25 11.92
N MET A 158 -5.67 17.67 12.18
CA MET A 158 -6.71 16.77 12.67
C MET A 158 -6.99 15.62 11.69
N LEU A 159 -7.00 15.89 10.38
CA LEU A 159 -7.14 14.85 9.35
C LEU A 159 -5.96 13.88 9.33
N VAL A 160 -4.72 14.40 9.44
CA VAL A 160 -3.51 13.57 9.51
C VAL A 160 -3.54 12.64 10.73
N ILE A 161 -3.86 13.17 11.92
CA ILE A 161 -3.92 12.38 13.16
C ILE A 161 -4.98 11.28 13.04
N GLN A 162 -6.17 11.60 12.52
CA GLN A 162 -7.23 10.61 12.35
C GLN A 162 -6.84 9.53 11.33
N ALA A 163 -6.31 9.92 10.17
CA ALA A 163 -5.89 8.98 9.13
C ALA A 163 -4.74 8.08 9.62
N ALA A 164 -3.75 8.64 10.31
CA ALA A 164 -2.65 7.88 10.91
C ALA A 164 -3.17 6.91 11.97
N SER A 165 -4.04 7.35 12.88
CA SER A 165 -4.60 6.51 13.96
C SER A 165 -5.43 5.36 13.41
N TRP A 166 -6.33 5.65 12.46
CA TRP A 166 -7.19 4.64 11.84
C TRP A 166 -6.37 3.61 11.05
N SER A 167 -5.48 4.08 10.16
CA SER A 167 -4.66 3.18 9.34
C SER A 167 -3.68 2.37 10.17
N PHE A 168 -3.05 2.94 11.19
CA PHE A 168 -2.15 2.21 12.09
C PHE A 168 -2.89 1.10 12.85
N LYS A 169 -4.06 1.41 13.42
CA LYS A 169 -4.90 0.42 14.10
C LYS A 169 -5.34 -0.72 13.17
N ALA A 170 -5.78 -0.39 11.95
CA ALA A 170 -6.15 -1.38 10.96
C ALA A 170 -4.96 -2.27 10.56
N ASN A 171 -3.79 -1.67 10.37
CA ASN A 171 -2.58 -2.40 9.99
C ASN A 171 -2.00 -3.25 11.13
N CYS A 172 -2.20 -2.89 12.40
CA CYS A 172 -1.89 -3.81 13.52
C CYS A 172 -2.62 -5.15 13.38
N ARG A 173 -3.84 -5.16 12.84
CA ARG A 173 -4.60 -6.40 12.60
C ARG A 173 -4.07 -7.20 11.42
N GLN A 174 -3.62 -6.52 10.37
CA GLN A 174 -3.25 -7.16 9.09
C GLN A 174 -1.78 -7.58 9.05
N HIS A 175 -0.90 -6.87 9.75
CA HIS A 175 0.54 -7.00 9.62
C HIS A 175 1.22 -7.29 10.97
N PRO A 176 1.76 -8.50 11.17
CA PRO A 176 2.42 -8.87 12.43
C PRO A 176 3.56 -7.92 12.84
N LYS A 177 4.29 -7.36 11.86
CA LYS A 177 5.36 -6.41 12.13
C LYS A 177 4.86 -5.06 12.67
N VAL A 178 3.69 -4.61 12.22
CA VAL A 178 3.05 -3.39 12.76
C VAL A 178 2.55 -3.65 14.19
N LEU A 179 1.96 -4.82 14.45
CA LEU A 179 1.57 -5.22 15.81
C LEU A 179 2.77 -5.32 16.77
N ALA A 180 3.88 -5.91 16.31
CA ALA A 180 5.11 -6.00 17.09
C ALA A 180 5.66 -4.61 17.43
N PHE A 181 5.70 -3.71 16.44
CA PHE A 181 6.09 -2.31 16.65
C PHE A 181 5.17 -1.60 17.66
N ALA A 182 3.85 -1.82 17.58
CA ALA A 182 2.91 -1.26 18.55
C ALA A 182 3.18 -1.76 19.98
N LYS A 183 3.40 -3.07 20.15
CA LYS A 183 3.77 -3.68 21.45
C LYS A 183 5.06 -3.10 22.00
N GLN A 184 6.07 -2.89 21.16
CA GLN A 184 7.32 -2.22 21.54
C GLN A 184 7.10 -0.76 21.95
N ARG A 185 6.25 -0.01 21.24
CA ARG A 185 5.94 1.37 21.61
C ARG A 185 5.18 1.49 22.92
N LEU A 186 4.38 0.50 23.29
CA LEU A 186 3.67 0.50 24.58
C LEU A 186 4.62 0.50 25.79
N THR A 187 5.80 -0.11 25.66
CA THR A 187 6.81 -0.18 26.73
C THR A 187 7.84 0.95 26.67
N SER A 188 7.77 1.82 25.66
CA SER A 188 8.71 2.93 25.49
C SER A 188 8.43 4.06 26.49
N PRO A 189 9.46 4.60 27.17
CA PRO A 189 9.29 5.74 28.07
C PRO A 189 8.89 7.04 27.33
N SER A 190 9.09 7.09 26.01
CA SER A 190 8.72 8.25 25.18
C SER A 190 7.23 8.28 24.77
N THR A 191 6.46 7.25 25.12
CA THR A 191 5.06 7.13 24.69
C THR A 191 4.16 7.89 25.64
N SER A 192 3.41 8.87 25.11
CA SER A 192 2.44 9.62 25.91
C SER A 192 1.29 8.73 26.37
N GLU A 193 0.60 9.10 27.47
CA GLU A 193 -0.54 8.30 27.96
C GLU A 193 -1.68 8.21 26.93
N ALA A 194 -1.92 9.28 26.14
CA ALA A 194 -2.90 9.24 25.04
C ALA A 194 -2.54 8.17 24.00
N GLN A 195 -1.27 8.12 23.58
CA GLN A 195 -0.79 7.11 22.65
C GLN A 195 -0.75 5.71 23.28
N ALA A 196 -0.42 5.58 24.56
CA ALA A 196 -0.46 4.30 25.27
C ALA A 196 -1.87 3.72 25.27
N ARG A 197 -2.91 4.53 25.56
CA ARG A 197 -4.31 4.12 25.44
C ARG A 197 -4.66 3.69 24.02
N PHE A 198 -4.28 4.49 23.01
CA PHE A 198 -4.49 4.14 21.61
C PHE A 198 -3.82 2.81 21.23
N ILE A 199 -2.58 2.57 21.66
CA ILE A 199 -1.86 1.32 21.38
C ILE A 199 -2.57 0.13 22.02
N ARG A 200 -3.01 0.24 23.28
CA ARG A 200 -3.76 -0.84 23.96
C ARG A 200 -5.03 -1.20 23.17
N ASP A 201 -5.77 -0.19 22.70
CA ASP A 201 -6.96 -0.38 21.86
C ASP A 201 -6.60 -1.00 20.49
N ALA A 202 -5.51 -0.57 19.86
CA ALA A 202 -5.05 -1.14 18.59
C ALA A 202 -4.63 -2.61 18.71
N ILE A 203 -3.94 -2.98 19.81
CA ILE A 203 -3.58 -4.37 20.12
C ILE A 203 -4.84 -5.20 20.37
N ALA A 204 -5.75 -4.72 21.22
CA ALA A 204 -7.00 -5.42 21.50
C ALA A 204 -7.82 -5.64 20.22
N TYR A 205 -7.90 -4.64 19.34
CA TYR A 205 -8.57 -4.75 18.04
C TYR A 205 -7.92 -5.81 17.15
N ALA A 206 -6.59 -5.88 17.10
CA ALA A 206 -5.89 -6.91 16.35
C ALA A 206 -6.20 -8.32 16.90
N ASP A 207 -6.29 -8.47 18.22
CA ASP A 207 -6.56 -9.75 18.88
C ASP A 207 -8.00 -10.26 18.65
N THR A 208 -8.98 -9.35 18.47
CA THR A 208 -10.37 -9.76 18.16
C THR A 208 -10.54 -10.50 16.82
N ALA A 209 -9.50 -10.49 15.97
CA ALA A 209 -9.51 -11.13 14.67
C ALA A 209 -9.07 -12.61 14.69
N SER A 210 -8.56 -13.12 15.82
CA SER A 210 -8.31 -14.56 16.01
C SER A 210 -9.55 -15.18 16.66
N PRO A 211 -10.34 -15.99 15.93
CA PRO A 211 -9.86 -17.29 15.46
C PRO A 211 -10.35 -17.72 14.05
N ALA A 212 -9.40 -18.03 13.17
CA ALA A 212 -9.50 -19.07 12.13
C ALA A 212 -8.08 -19.35 11.62
N GLN A 213 -7.40 -20.30 12.27
CA GLN A 213 -6.39 -21.12 11.61
C GLN A 213 -7.11 -22.30 10.97
#